data_AF-A0A6I5W6R4-F1
#
_entry.id   AF-A0A6I5W6R4-F1
#
_cell.length_a   1.000
_cell.length_b   1.000
_cell.length_c   1.000
_cell.angle_alpha   90.00
_cell.angle_beta   90.00
_cell.angle_gamma   90.00
#
_symmetry.space_group_name_H-M   'P 1'
#
loop_
_entity.id
_entity.type
_entity.pdbx_description
1 polymer ?
#
loop_
_entity_poly.entity_id
_entity_poly.type
_entity_poly.pdbx_seq_one_letter_code
_entity_poly.pdbx_strand_id
1 'polypeptide(L)'
;MATVRLSFSPAPVHVRTARLVGVAVARRAGVREDLLDEVRLAIGEACTRAVALHRQYGLPDPVLVEMSDSGAYAVRVVDRAPIEAGIGLAALPPDELAKESLSEDALTTGVGFALLAGFVEDLQVRPVDEGVGTEVRMVWPVAR
;
A
#
# COMPACT_ATOMS: atom_id res chain seq x y z
N MET A 1 -2.39 22.35 -5.01
CA MET A 1 -2.26 21.14 -4.19
C MET A 1 -3.62 20.51 -4.06
N ALA A 2 -3.81 19.35 -4.66
CA ALA A 2 -5.02 18.56 -4.55
C ALA A 2 -4.71 17.28 -3.77
N THR A 3 -5.56 16.96 -2.80
CA THR A 3 -5.54 15.70 -2.07
C THR A 3 -6.76 14.89 -2.49
N VAL A 4 -6.55 13.62 -2.83
CA VAL A 4 -7.62 12.66 -3.11
C VAL A 4 -7.62 11.63 -2.01
N ARG A 5 -8.79 11.34 -1.44
CA ARG A 5 -8.97 10.33 -0.40
C ARG A 5 -9.97 9.30 -0.87
N LEU A 6 -9.63 8.03 -0.67
CA LEU A 6 -10.50 6.88 -0.87
C LEU A 6 -10.58 6.11 0.44
N SER A 7 -11.76 5.58 0.73
CA SER A 7 -11.96 4.60 1.79
C SER A 7 -12.84 3.49 1.25
N PHE A 8 -12.46 2.24 1.48
CA PHE A 8 -13.24 1.09 1.02
C PHE A 8 -13.21 -0.04 2.03
N SER A 9 -14.27 -0.86 2.03
CA SER A 9 -14.32 -2.06 2.85
C SER A 9 -13.25 -3.06 2.41
N PRO A 10 -12.70 -3.88 3.34
CA PRO A 10 -11.56 -4.76 3.07
C PRO A 10 -11.95 -5.98 2.23
N ALA A 11 -12.20 -5.73 0.94
CA ALA A 11 -12.52 -6.72 -0.06
C ALA A 11 -11.57 -6.59 -1.26
N PRO A 12 -10.98 -7.69 -1.76
CA PRO A 12 -10.01 -7.65 -2.87
C PRO A 12 -10.53 -6.96 -4.14
N VAL A 13 -11.85 -6.97 -4.37
CA VAL A 13 -12.50 -6.30 -5.51
C VAL A 13 -12.21 -4.79 -5.56
N HIS A 14 -12.01 -4.12 -4.42
CA HIS A 14 -11.80 -2.68 -4.35
C HIS A 14 -10.36 -2.26 -4.70
N VAL A 15 -9.38 -3.19 -4.64
CA VAL A 15 -7.97 -2.89 -4.94
C VAL A 15 -7.80 -2.41 -6.39
N ARG A 16 -8.59 -2.96 -7.32
CA ARG A 16 -8.57 -2.50 -8.72
C ARG A 16 -8.95 -1.03 -8.84
N THR A 17 -9.96 -0.59 -8.09
CA THR A 17 -10.41 0.81 -8.09
C THR A 17 -9.34 1.73 -7.54
N ALA A 18 -8.68 1.36 -6.43
CA ALA A 18 -7.57 2.12 -5.87
C ALA A 18 -6.43 2.32 -6.87
N ARG A 19 -6.05 1.26 -7.61
CA ARG A 19 -5.04 1.34 -8.67
C ARG A 19 -5.43 2.30 -9.80
N LEU A 20 -6.68 2.22 -10.28
CA LEU A 20 -7.16 3.07 -11.37
C LEU A 20 -7.15 4.55 -10.98
N VAL A 21 -7.67 4.88 -9.79
CA VAL A 21 -7.66 6.25 -9.28
C VAL A 21 -6.23 6.72 -9.05
N GLY A 22 -5.38 5.87 -8.44
CA GLY A 22 -3.98 6.19 -8.19
C GLY A 22 -3.20 6.58 -9.42
N VAL A 23 -3.30 5.80 -10.50
CA VAL A 23 -2.64 6.12 -11.77
C VAL A 23 -3.21 7.40 -12.38
N ALA A 24 -4.53 7.61 -12.31
CA ALA A 24 -5.15 8.84 -12.82
C ALA A 24 -4.66 10.09 -12.06
N VAL A 25 -4.53 10.01 -10.74
CA VAL A 25 -4.00 11.10 -9.91
C VAL A 25 -2.51 11.31 -10.18
N ALA A 26 -1.71 10.25 -10.31
CA ALA A 26 -0.29 10.33 -10.63
C ALA A 26 -0.05 11.03 -11.98
N ARG A 27 -0.82 10.66 -13.02
CA ARG A 27 -0.79 11.34 -14.33
C ARG A 27 -1.10 12.82 -14.21
N ARG A 28 -2.16 13.17 -13.47
CA ARG A 28 -2.53 14.57 -13.21
C ARG A 28 -1.42 15.33 -12.46
N ALA A 29 -0.72 14.66 -11.55
CA ALA A 29 0.35 15.24 -10.74
C ALA A 29 1.67 15.45 -11.51
N GLY A 30 1.80 14.92 -12.73
CA GLY A 30 3.02 15.04 -13.54
C GLY A 30 4.07 13.95 -13.26
N VAL A 31 3.65 12.79 -12.73
CA VAL A 31 4.53 11.62 -12.65
C VAL A 31 4.88 11.15 -14.07
N ARG A 32 6.15 10.81 -14.31
CA ARG A 32 6.64 10.36 -15.62
C ARG A 32 5.95 9.07 -16.05
N GLU A 33 5.70 8.93 -17.36
CA GLU A 33 4.95 7.79 -17.93
C GLU A 33 5.57 6.43 -17.59
N ASP A 34 6.90 6.34 -17.57
CA ASP A 34 7.66 5.14 -17.26
C ASP A 34 7.53 4.68 -15.80
N LEU A 35 7.12 5.58 -14.89
CA LEU A 35 6.87 5.27 -13.48
C LEU A 35 5.40 4.89 -13.18
N LEU A 36 4.49 5.01 -14.15
CA LEU A 36 3.07 4.81 -13.87
C LEU A 36 2.70 3.33 -13.64
N ASP A 37 3.41 2.40 -14.29
CA ASP A 37 3.23 0.98 -14.03
C ASP A 37 3.73 0.58 -12.65
N GLU A 38 4.83 1.20 -12.21
CA GLU A 38 5.33 1.09 -10.85
C GLU A 38 4.29 1.63 -9.85
N VAL A 39 3.77 2.85 -10.05
CA VAL A 39 2.70 3.42 -9.19
C VAL A 39 1.51 2.46 -9.11
N ARG A 40 1.08 1.91 -10.24
CA ARG A 40 -0.05 0.98 -10.33
C ARG A 40 0.19 -0.29 -9.52
N LEU A 41 1.37 -0.88 -9.67
CA LEU A 41 1.78 -2.07 -8.93
C LEU A 41 1.85 -1.74 -7.43
N ALA A 42 2.46 -0.61 -7.10
CA ALA A 42 2.76 -0.26 -5.73
C ALA A 42 1.50 -0.04 -4.87
N ILE A 43 0.55 0.71 -5.42
CA ILE A 43 -0.77 0.90 -4.82
C ILE A 43 -1.50 -0.44 -4.70
N GLY A 44 -1.34 -1.31 -5.69
CA GLY A 44 -1.90 -2.65 -5.70
C GLY A 44 -1.44 -3.47 -4.50
N GLU A 45 -0.14 -3.63 -4.32
CA GLU A 45 0.42 -4.45 -3.24
C GLU A 45 0.15 -3.86 -1.86
N ALA A 46 0.29 -2.54 -1.70
CA ALA A 46 -0.01 -1.89 -0.42
C ALA A 46 -1.49 -2.07 -0.01
N CYS A 47 -2.42 -1.95 -0.96
CA CYS A 47 -3.85 -2.17 -0.70
C CYS A 47 -4.18 -3.65 -0.49
N THR A 48 -3.59 -4.57 -1.27
CA THR A 48 -3.76 -6.02 -1.08
C THR A 48 -3.31 -6.43 0.32
N ARG A 49 -2.15 -5.91 0.78
CA ARG A 49 -1.66 -6.12 2.13
C ARG A 49 -2.63 -5.65 3.20
N ALA A 50 -3.11 -4.41 3.09
CA ALA A 50 -4.08 -3.86 4.03
C ALA A 50 -5.36 -4.70 4.10
N VAL A 51 -5.88 -5.11 2.94
CA VAL A 51 -7.07 -5.97 2.83
C VAL A 51 -6.83 -7.36 3.44
N ALA A 52 -5.69 -7.99 3.17
CA ALA A 52 -5.36 -9.31 3.70
C ALA A 52 -5.29 -9.29 5.23
N LEU A 53 -4.62 -8.29 5.81
CA LEU A 53 -4.54 -8.11 7.26
C LEU A 53 -5.93 -7.88 7.87
N HIS A 54 -6.76 -7.00 7.28
CA HIS A 54 -8.12 -6.79 7.76
C HIS A 54 -8.95 -8.08 7.74
N ARG A 55 -8.84 -8.88 6.68
CA ARG A 55 -9.56 -10.15 6.57
C ARG A 55 -9.07 -11.19 7.56
N GLN A 56 -7.75 -11.29 7.76
CA GLN A 56 -7.14 -12.20 8.72
C GLN A 56 -7.60 -11.92 10.16
N TYR A 57 -7.73 -10.65 10.52
CA TYR A 57 -8.14 -10.22 11.87
C TYR A 57 -9.64 -9.91 12.01
N GLY A 58 -10.43 -10.11 10.95
CA GLY A 58 -11.89 -9.87 10.98
C GLY A 58 -12.28 -8.41 11.21
N LEU A 59 -11.46 -7.47 10.74
CA LEU A 59 -11.64 -6.04 11.00
C LEU A 59 -12.70 -5.44 10.06
N PRO A 60 -13.72 -4.75 10.60
CA PRO A 60 -14.76 -4.11 9.78
C PRO A 60 -14.37 -2.71 9.30
N ASP A 61 -13.33 -2.11 9.89
CA ASP A 61 -12.85 -0.78 9.55
C ASP A 61 -12.40 -0.68 8.09
N PRO A 62 -12.59 0.48 7.44
CA PRO A 62 -12.18 0.64 6.05
C PRO A 62 -10.66 0.73 5.91
N VAL A 63 -10.14 0.27 4.77
CA VAL A 63 -8.80 0.63 4.30
C VAL A 63 -8.86 2.07 3.80
N LEU A 64 -7.92 2.91 4.26
CA LEU A 64 -7.84 4.32 3.85
C LEU A 64 -6.68 4.50 2.88
N VAL A 65 -6.94 5.20 1.77
CA VAL A 65 -5.92 5.56 0.78
C VAL A 65 -5.96 7.07 0.56
N GLU A 66 -4.84 7.73 0.79
CA GLU A 66 -4.68 9.16 0.50
C GLU A 66 -3.60 9.36 -0.57
N MET A 67 -3.87 10.26 -1.51
CA MET A 67 -2.98 10.61 -2.61
C MET A 67 -2.82 12.13 -2.64
N SER A 68 -1.60 12.63 -2.64
CA SER A 68 -1.31 14.08 -2.63
C SER A 68 -0.26 14.45 -3.67
N ASP A 69 -0.45 15.60 -4.33
CA ASP A 69 0.49 16.16 -5.34
C ASP A 69 1.32 17.36 -4.81
N SER A 70 1.57 17.37 -3.49
CA SER A 70 2.26 18.45 -2.80
C SER A 70 3.78 18.37 -2.95
N GLY A 71 4.32 18.78 -4.10
CA GLY A 71 5.77 18.77 -4.36
C GLY A 71 6.24 17.51 -5.07
N ALA A 72 5.81 16.36 -4.55
CA ALA A 72 5.95 15.04 -5.14
C ALA A 72 4.58 14.35 -5.14
N TYR A 73 4.43 13.28 -5.90
CA TYR A 73 3.23 12.44 -5.82
C TYR A 73 3.43 11.45 -4.68
N ALA A 74 2.67 11.61 -3.60
CA ALA A 74 2.73 10.73 -2.43
C ALA A 74 1.43 9.96 -2.26
N VAL A 75 1.54 8.68 -1.92
CA VAL A 75 0.42 7.80 -1.59
C VAL A 75 0.61 7.23 -0.20
N ARG A 76 -0.45 7.27 0.61
CA ARG A 76 -0.53 6.65 1.92
C ARG A 76 -1.64 5.61 1.92
N VAL A 77 -1.32 4.38 2.30
CA VAL A 77 -2.30 3.31 2.53
C VAL A 77 -2.29 2.96 4.00
N VAL A 78 -3.45 3.04 4.66
CA VAL A 78 -3.58 2.81 6.11
C VAL A 78 -4.52 1.64 6.37
N ASP A 79 -4.01 0.68 7.13
CA ASP A 79 -4.78 -0.42 7.71
C ASP A 79 -5.03 -0.19 9.21
N ARG A 80 -5.74 -1.14 9.86
CA ARG A 80 -6.14 -1.09 11.28
C ARG A 80 -5.76 -2.37 12.01
N ALA A 81 -4.89 -3.17 11.40
CA ALA A 81 -4.46 -4.42 11.99
C ALA A 81 -3.45 -4.19 13.12
N PRO A 82 -3.28 -5.17 14.02
CA PRO A 82 -2.25 -5.11 15.04
C PRO A 82 -0.87 -4.79 14.44
N ILE A 83 -0.12 -3.90 15.09
CA ILE A 83 1.12 -3.33 14.54
C ILE A 83 2.15 -4.42 14.25
N GLU A 84 2.25 -5.43 15.11
CA GLU A 84 3.14 -6.58 14.93
C GLU A 84 2.87 -7.34 13.63
N ALA A 85 1.61 -7.44 13.20
CA ALA A 85 1.23 -8.11 11.96
C ALA A 85 1.59 -7.25 10.73
N GLY A 86 1.45 -5.93 10.87
CA GLY A 86 1.77 -5.00 9.81
C GLY A 86 3.27 -4.84 9.55
N ILE A 87 4.06 -4.67 10.62
CA ILE A 87 5.52 -4.49 10.51
C ILE A 87 6.21 -5.83 10.31
N GLY A 88 5.75 -6.90 10.96
CA GLY A 88 6.33 -8.24 10.86
C GLY A 88 6.41 -8.71 9.41
N LEU A 89 5.32 -8.57 8.63
CA LEU A 89 5.30 -8.97 7.23
C LEU A 89 6.25 -8.15 6.33
N ALA A 90 6.50 -6.88 6.68
CA ALA A 90 7.40 -6.00 5.93
C ALA A 90 8.88 -6.29 6.22
N ALA A 91 9.18 -6.90 7.38
CA ALA A 91 10.53 -7.19 7.83
C ALA A 91 11.03 -8.59 7.45
N LEU A 92 10.13 -9.49 7.01
CA LEU A 92 10.50 -10.86 6.67
C LEU A 92 11.21 -10.94 5.31
N PRO A 93 12.39 -11.57 5.21
CA PRO A 93 13.02 -11.84 3.93
C PRO A 93 12.19 -12.85 3.09
N PRO A 94 12.28 -12.81 1.75
CA PRO A 94 11.51 -13.71 0.87
C PRO A 94 11.66 -15.20 1.18
N ASP A 95 12.84 -15.60 1.66
CA ASP A 95 13.15 -16.99 2.02
C ASP A 95 12.48 -17.46 3.33
N GLU A 96 12.16 -16.52 4.24
CA GLU A 96 11.41 -16.80 5.47
C GLU A 96 9.91 -16.76 5.24
N LEU A 97 9.43 -15.89 4.34
CA LEU A 97 8.07 -15.91 3.83
C LEU A 97 7.68 -17.29 3.29
N ALA A 98 8.59 -17.97 2.59
CA ALA A 98 8.39 -19.33 2.09
C ALA A 98 8.42 -20.43 3.17
N LYS A 99 8.85 -20.13 4.41
CA LYS A 99 9.13 -21.12 5.46
C LYS A 99 8.19 -21.08 6.67
N GLU A 100 7.22 -20.18 6.72
CA GLU A 100 6.21 -20.19 7.78
C GLU A 100 4.87 -20.74 7.30
N SER A 101 4.08 -21.25 8.25
CA SER A 101 2.68 -21.66 8.10
C SER A 101 1.75 -20.47 7.81
N LEU A 102 2.18 -19.57 6.93
CA LEU A 102 1.42 -18.43 6.47
C LEU A 102 0.28 -18.91 5.56
N SER A 103 -0.88 -18.28 5.69
CA SER A 103 -1.93 -18.45 4.69
C SER A 103 -1.42 -18.05 3.29
N GLU A 104 -1.95 -18.65 2.23
CA GLU A 104 -1.62 -18.27 0.85
C GLU A 104 -1.77 -16.76 0.61
N ASP A 105 -2.75 -16.13 1.26
CA ASP A 105 -2.97 -14.69 1.24
C ASP A 105 -1.81 -13.91 1.88
N ALA A 106 -1.30 -14.36 3.03
CA ALA A 106 -0.17 -13.74 3.71
C ALA A 106 1.16 -13.92 2.95
N LEU A 107 1.38 -15.10 2.34
CA LEU A 107 2.54 -15.34 1.48
C LEU A 107 2.52 -14.44 0.25
N THR A 108 1.39 -14.39 -0.47
CA THR A 108 1.19 -13.52 -1.64
C THR A 108 1.43 -12.06 -1.27
N THR A 109 0.93 -11.65 -0.10
CA THR A 109 1.09 -10.30 0.42
C THR A 109 2.55 -9.96 0.72
N GLY A 110 3.29 -10.82 1.41
CA GLY A 110 4.67 -10.51 1.77
C GLY A 110 5.63 -10.56 0.57
N VAL A 111 5.39 -11.43 -0.41
CA VAL A 111 6.11 -11.42 -1.69
C VAL A 111 5.83 -10.11 -2.45
N GLY A 112 4.56 -9.72 -2.56
CA GLY A 112 4.15 -8.45 -3.16
C GLY A 112 4.78 -7.24 -2.47
N PHE A 113 4.90 -7.30 -1.14
CA PHE A 113 5.53 -6.24 -0.35
C PHE A 113 7.05 -6.19 -0.55
N ALA A 114 7.75 -7.32 -0.61
CA ALA A 114 9.18 -7.37 -0.91
C ALA A 114 9.48 -6.78 -2.30
N LEU A 115 8.57 -6.98 -3.27
CA LEU A 115 8.66 -6.36 -4.58
C LEU A 115 8.53 -4.82 -4.51
N LEU A 116 7.67 -4.27 -3.64
CA LEU A 116 7.55 -2.81 -3.44
C LEU A 116 8.88 -2.15 -3.12
N ALA A 117 9.67 -2.76 -2.24
CA ALA A 117 10.98 -2.24 -1.83
C ALA A 117 11.98 -2.17 -3.00
N GLY A 118 11.78 -2.97 -4.05
CA GLY A 118 12.59 -2.91 -5.26
C GLY A 118 12.13 -1.88 -6.29
N PHE A 119 10.89 -1.38 -6.19
CA PHE A 119 10.33 -0.44 -7.15
C PHE A 119 10.30 0.99 -6.64
N VAL A 120 9.83 1.23 -5.42
CA VAL A 120 9.56 2.58 -4.90
C VAL A 120 10.80 3.12 -4.18
N GLU A 121 11.34 4.25 -4.67
CA GLU A 121 12.54 4.88 -4.10
C GLU A 121 12.36 5.39 -2.65
N ASP A 122 11.20 5.97 -2.32
CA ASP A 122 10.85 6.40 -0.94
C ASP A 122 9.62 5.62 -0.46
N LEU A 123 9.90 4.45 0.12
CA LEU A 123 8.94 3.57 0.79
C LEU A 123 9.17 3.59 2.30
N GLN A 124 8.12 3.89 3.07
CA GLN A 124 8.14 3.85 4.52
C GLN A 124 6.96 3.05 5.05
N VAL A 125 7.23 2.21 6.05
CA VAL A 125 6.20 1.47 6.81
C VAL A 125 6.32 1.88 8.26
N ARG A 126 5.26 2.46 8.80
CA ARG A 126 5.27 2.95 10.19
C ARG A 126 3.92 2.69 10.86
N PRO A 127 3.89 2.58 12.20
CA PRO A 127 2.64 2.68 12.93
C PRO A 127 1.91 3.98 12.58
N VAL A 128 0.58 3.95 12.59
CA VAL A 128 -0.21 5.18 12.50
C VAL A 128 0.03 6.04 13.74
N ASP A 129 -0.04 7.37 13.58
CA ASP A 129 0.18 8.31 14.69
C ASP A 129 -0.94 8.22 15.74
N GLU A 130 -2.15 7.90 15.31
CA GLU A 130 -3.34 7.77 16.17
C GLU A 130 -4.08 6.44 15.94
N GLY A 131 -4.25 5.68 17.02
CA GLY A 131 -4.96 4.41 17.04
C GLY A 131 -4.08 3.20 16.68
N VAL A 132 -4.73 2.12 16.28
CA VAL A 132 -4.07 0.88 15.85
C VAL A 132 -4.02 0.86 14.33
N GLY A 133 -2.92 0.35 13.76
CA GLY A 133 -2.75 0.19 12.33
C GLY A 133 -1.35 0.51 11.84
N THR A 134 -1.14 0.22 10.56
CA THR A 134 0.11 0.55 9.85
C THR A 134 -0.18 1.49 8.69
N GLU A 135 0.69 2.47 8.49
CA GLU A 135 0.76 3.30 7.30
C GLU A 135 1.89 2.81 6.39
N VAL A 136 1.55 2.54 5.13
CA VAL A 136 2.50 2.37 4.02
C VAL A 136 2.51 3.67 3.22
N ARG A 137 3.62 4.41 3.28
CA ARG A 137 3.84 5.66 2.54
C ARG A 137 4.80 5.41 1.39
N MET A 138 4.41 5.86 0.20
CA MET A 138 5.17 5.73 -1.04
C MET A 138 5.23 7.07 -1.76
N VAL A 139 6.37 7.44 -2.34
CA VAL A 139 6.54 8.73 -3.04
C VAL A 139 7.23 8.57 -4.38
N TRP A 140 6.76 9.35 -5.36
CA TRP A 140 7.33 9.44 -6.70
C TRP A 140 7.67 10.88 -7.08
N PRO A 141 8.77 11.08 -7.82
CA PRO A 141 9.11 12.39 -8.36
C PRO A 141 8.08 12.80 -9.43
N VAL A 142 7.80 14.11 -9.47
CA VAL A 142 6.96 14.72 -10.51
C VAL A 142 7.81 15.65 -11.36
N ALA A 143 7.68 15.55 -12.69
CA ALA A 143 8.27 16.51 -13.60
C ALA A 143 7.33 17.72 -13.65
N ARG A 144 7.75 18.83 -13.03
CA ARG A 144 7.03 20.10 -13.11
C ARG A 144 7.48 20.92 -14.31
#